data_AF-A0A1F4AX33-F1
#
_entry.id   AF-A0A1F4AX33-F1
#
_cell.length_a   1.000
_cell.length_b   1.000
_cell.length_c   1.000
_cell.angle_alpha   90.00
_cell.angle_beta   90.00
_cell.angle_gamma   90.00
#
_symmetry.space_group_name_H-M   'P 1'
#
loop_
_entity.id
_entity.type
_entity.pdbx_description
1 polymer ?
#
loop_
_entity_poly.entity_id
_entity_poly.type
_entity_poly.pdbx_seq_one_letter_code
_entity_poly.pdbx_strand_id
1 'polypeptide(L)'
;MAMQPQFSATFLADLDIVCPKAEDGKLPLSFVNDLEDAYAHARAFSLQQPVISVADLTSLAEDLSTWRSHHQRLLQQCLAKIPCDDPLLGQVSLFRTMDYGRLETAHTRTLAWLLGDGEHGFGNRLLEALLRHLRKGRQIHHIQVDQVESEYLVDCGPARTEAGRLDVFAKGRWEEKGNEVYWLLVIEAKIDAEEGEEQLSQYDDWLEPCPQSTEVIRVFLTPDGRAPRTNRAEWKWKVLSFVDLASVFRRVLPDLQDTPGYHFLRYYLTGVLQDICGCPASISPDSKNPYTVVDYLESVLDAGETEDGHVQSR
;
A
#
# COMPACT_ATOMS: atom_id res chain seq x y z
N MET A 1 -25.25 -43.61 -15.20
CA MET A 1 -24.14 -42.63 -15.12
C MET A 1 -24.29 -41.90 -13.81
N ALA A 2 -23.43 -42.18 -12.82
CA ALA A 2 -23.40 -41.39 -11.60
C ALA A 2 -22.83 -40.00 -11.97
N MET A 3 -23.58 -38.93 -11.68
CA MET A 3 -23.06 -37.56 -11.80
C MET A 3 -21.90 -37.43 -10.81
N GLN A 4 -20.72 -37.05 -11.28
CA GLN A 4 -19.64 -36.64 -10.39
C GLN A 4 -20.16 -35.52 -9.48
N PRO A 5 -19.86 -35.54 -8.17
CA PRO A 5 -20.18 -34.40 -7.34
C PRO A 5 -19.39 -33.20 -7.82
N GLN A 6 -20.11 -32.17 -8.24
CA GLN A 6 -19.49 -30.95 -8.68
C GLN A 6 -19.64 -29.95 -7.54
N PHE A 7 -18.55 -29.69 -6.82
CA PHE A 7 -18.49 -28.49 -5.99
C PHE A 7 -18.73 -27.27 -6.87
N SER A 8 -19.35 -26.23 -6.31
CA SER A 8 -19.45 -24.98 -7.05
C SER A 8 -18.03 -24.43 -7.26
N ALA A 9 -17.78 -23.87 -8.44
CA ALA A 9 -16.50 -23.20 -8.72
C ALA A 9 -16.21 -22.08 -7.70
N THR A 10 -17.26 -21.46 -7.15
CA THR A 10 -17.18 -20.45 -6.09
C THR A 10 -16.68 -21.04 -4.77
N PHE A 11 -17.19 -22.19 -4.34
CA PHE A 11 -16.74 -22.85 -3.11
C PHE A 11 -15.26 -23.23 -3.18
N LEU A 12 -14.82 -23.80 -4.31
CA LEU A 12 -13.43 -24.15 -4.51
C LEU A 12 -12.52 -22.91 -4.52
N ALA A 13 -12.97 -21.81 -5.14
CA ALA A 13 -12.23 -20.55 -5.14
C ALA A 13 -12.15 -19.90 -3.75
N ASP A 14 -13.21 -19.99 -2.95
CA ASP A 14 -13.20 -19.49 -1.56
C ASP A 14 -12.25 -20.32 -0.69
N LEU A 15 -12.30 -21.65 -0.82
CA LEU A 15 -11.41 -22.54 -0.08
C LEU A 15 -9.93 -22.29 -0.42
N ASP A 16 -9.64 -21.97 -1.69
CA ASP A 16 -8.30 -21.59 -2.17
C ASP A 16 -7.72 -20.38 -1.45
N ILE A 17 -8.55 -19.36 -1.26
CA ILE A 17 -8.19 -18.09 -0.60
C ILE A 17 -7.96 -18.31 0.90
N VAL A 18 -8.81 -19.13 1.53
CA VAL A 18 -8.85 -19.30 3.00
C VAL A 18 -7.82 -20.32 3.48
N CYS A 19 -7.45 -21.28 2.63
CA CYS A 19 -6.50 -22.35 2.93
C CYS A 19 -5.36 -22.40 1.89
N PRO A 20 -4.52 -21.35 1.77
CA PRO A 20 -3.55 -21.19 0.68
C PRO A 20 -2.29 -22.07 0.78
N LYS A 21 -2.38 -23.31 1.29
CA LYS A 21 -1.21 -24.19 1.49
C LYS A 21 -0.74 -24.83 0.18
N ALA A 22 -0.17 -24.03 -0.71
CA ALA A 22 0.82 -24.44 -1.71
C ALA A 22 1.70 -23.25 -2.08
N GLU A 23 2.90 -23.53 -2.61
CA GLU A 23 3.91 -22.52 -3.00
C GLU A 23 3.40 -21.46 -3.98
N ASP A 24 2.26 -21.70 -4.65
CA ASP A 24 1.64 -20.79 -5.64
C ASP A 24 0.24 -20.28 -5.26
N GLY A 25 -0.18 -20.43 -4.00
CA GLY A 25 -1.49 -19.94 -3.54
C GLY A 25 -2.70 -20.66 -4.15
N LYS A 26 -2.50 -21.85 -4.71
CA LYS A 26 -3.55 -22.73 -5.23
C LYS A 26 -3.58 -24.08 -4.51
N LEU A 27 -4.74 -24.59 -4.17
CA LEU A 27 -4.91 -25.93 -3.60
C LEU A 27 -4.35 -26.98 -4.58
N PRO A 28 -3.52 -27.94 -4.11
CA PRO A 28 -3.03 -29.01 -4.95
C PRO A 28 -4.18 -29.78 -5.60
N LEU A 29 -4.05 -30.13 -6.88
CA LEU A 29 -5.09 -30.89 -7.59
C LEU A 29 -5.43 -32.20 -6.87
N SER A 30 -4.46 -32.82 -6.20
CA SER A 30 -4.67 -33.99 -5.35
C SER A 30 -5.63 -33.69 -4.18
N PHE A 31 -5.49 -32.53 -3.53
CA PHE A 31 -6.36 -32.12 -2.43
C PHE A 31 -7.80 -31.86 -2.92
N VAL A 32 -7.95 -31.22 -4.09
CA VAL A 32 -9.28 -30.99 -4.70
C VAL A 32 -9.95 -32.32 -5.04
N ASN A 33 -9.21 -33.25 -5.65
CA ASN A 33 -9.70 -34.58 -5.96
C ASN A 33 -10.06 -35.36 -4.68
N ASP A 34 -9.24 -35.30 -3.63
CA ASP A 34 -9.52 -35.92 -2.34
C ASP A 34 -10.80 -35.37 -1.71
N LEU A 35 -11.05 -34.06 -1.85
CA LEU A 35 -12.28 -33.41 -1.39
C LEU A 35 -13.51 -33.89 -2.20
N GLU A 36 -13.37 -34.00 -3.52
CA GLU A 36 -14.43 -34.48 -4.42
C GLU A 36 -14.77 -35.94 -4.14
N ASP A 37 -13.74 -36.77 -3.93
CA ASP A 37 -13.88 -38.17 -3.56
C ASP A 37 -14.52 -38.32 -2.17
N ALA A 38 -14.11 -37.52 -1.19
CA ALA A 38 -14.73 -37.51 0.14
C ALA A 38 -16.22 -37.13 0.07
N TYR A 39 -16.57 -36.11 -0.71
CA TYR A 39 -17.96 -35.70 -0.90
C TYR A 39 -18.78 -36.74 -1.66
N ALA A 40 -18.20 -37.37 -2.69
CA ALA A 40 -18.81 -38.49 -3.43
C ALA A 40 -19.13 -39.67 -2.51
N HIS A 41 -18.12 -40.10 -1.74
CA HIS A 41 -18.22 -41.24 -0.83
C HIS A 41 -19.22 -40.99 0.28
N ALA A 42 -19.17 -39.81 0.89
CA ALA A 42 -20.08 -39.46 1.96
C ALA A 42 -21.56 -39.40 1.45
N ARG A 43 -21.78 -39.05 0.17
CA ARG A 43 -23.11 -39.13 -0.47
C ARG A 43 -23.56 -40.55 -0.80
N ALA A 44 -22.63 -41.47 -1.07
CA ALA A 44 -22.91 -42.74 -1.73
C ALA A 44 -23.43 -43.85 -0.81
N PHE A 45 -22.91 -44.01 0.43
CA PHE A 45 -23.49 -44.79 1.55
C PHE A 45 -22.41 -45.08 2.62
N SER A 46 -22.82 -45.12 3.88
CA SER A 46 -21.99 -45.32 5.07
C SER A 46 -21.73 -46.80 5.37
N LEU A 47 -20.48 -47.26 5.30
CA LEU A 47 -20.04 -48.48 6.01
C LEU A 47 -18.61 -48.42 6.59
N GLN A 48 -17.89 -47.32 6.42
CA GLN A 48 -16.79 -46.91 7.31
C GLN A 48 -16.92 -45.40 7.43
N GLN A 49 -17.01 -44.87 8.66
CA GLN A 49 -17.20 -43.43 8.86
C GLN A 49 -16.09 -42.69 8.11
N PRO A 50 -16.42 -41.88 7.09
CA PRO A 50 -15.45 -40.93 6.60
C PRO A 50 -15.16 -39.98 7.76
N VAL A 51 -13.89 -39.62 7.94
CA VAL A 51 -13.46 -38.67 8.98
C VAL A 51 -14.17 -37.31 8.81
N ILE A 52 -14.74 -37.05 7.62
CA ILE A 52 -15.52 -35.86 7.26
C ILE A 52 -16.83 -36.33 6.59
N SER A 53 -17.99 -35.93 7.10
CA SER A 53 -19.29 -36.29 6.54
C SER A 53 -19.77 -35.31 5.45
N VAL A 54 -20.79 -35.68 4.66
CA VAL A 54 -21.46 -34.73 3.72
C VAL A 54 -22.01 -33.52 4.47
N ALA A 55 -22.53 -33.75 5.68
CA ALA A 55 -23.08 -32.69 6.51
C ALA A 55 -22.00 -31.67 6.87
N ASP A 56 -20.79 -32.13 7.20
CA ASP A 56 -19.65 -31.25 7.53
C ASP A 56 -19.21 -30.43 6.32
N LEU A 57 -19.08 -31.05 5.13
CA LEU A 57 -18.71 -30.34 3.91
C LEU A 57 -19.80 -29.36 3.43
N THR A 58 -21.07 -29.73 3.62
CA THR A 58 -22.21 -28.85 3.30
C THR A 58 -22.25 -27.66 4.25
N SER A 59 -22.05 -27.90 5.55
CA SER A 59 -21.94 -26.83 6.56
C SER A 59 -20.80 -25.88 6.23
N LEU A 60 -19.61 -26.40 5.89
CA LEU A 60 -18.47 -25.57 5.49
C LEU A 60 -18.77 -24.72 4.24
N ALA A 61 -19.46 -25.28 3.25
CA ALA A 61 -19.85 -24.54 2.06
C ALA A 61 -20.89 -23.43 2.37
N GLU A 62 -21.84 -23.70 3.27
CA GLU A 62 -22.81 -22.72 3.76
C GLU A 62 -22.14 -21.59 4.55
N ASP A 63 -21.16 -21.94 5.40
CA ASP A 63 -20.37 -20.98 6.18
C ASP A 63 -19.55 -20.07 5.25
N LEU A 64 -18.84 -20.64 4.27
CA LEU A 64 -18.08 -19.86 3.28
C LEU A 64 -19.00 -18.97 2.42
N SER A 65 -20.16 -19.47 2.01
CA SER A 65 -21.16 -18.67 1.27
C SER A 65 -21.70 -17.51 2.10
N THR A 66 -21.96 -17.75 3.38
CA THR A 66 -22.37 -16.70 4.33
C THR A 66 -21.29 -15.65 4.48
N TRP A 67 -20.03 -16.09 4.59
CA TRP A 67 -18.88 -15.20 4.72
C TRP A 67 -18.62 -14.39 3.44
N ARG A 68 -18.73 -15.00 2.26
CA ARG A 68 -18.68 -14.31 0.97
C ARG A 68 -19.77 -13.24 0.87
N SER A 69 -21.00 -13.61 1.21
CA SER A 69 -22.16 -12.69 1.17
C SER A 69 -22.00 -11.53 2.15
N HIS A 70 -21.32 -11.75 3.28
CA HIS A 70 -20.93 -10.67 4.19
C HIS A 70 -19.91 -9.73 3.54
N HIS A 71 -18.83 -10.26 2.96
CA HIS A 71 -17.78 -9.47 2.31
C HIS A 71 -18.27 -8.71 1.07
N GLN A 72 -19.16 -9.30 0.27
CA GLN A 72 -19.78 -8.61 -0.85
C GLN A 72 -20.64 -7.42 -0.39
N ARG A 73 -21.38 -7.56 0.72
CA ARG A 73 -22.14 -6.45 1.30
C ARG A 73 -21.22 -5.35 1.83
N LEU A 74 -20.15 -5.71 2.53
CA LEU A 74 -19.14 -4.75 2.99
C LEU A 74 -18.52 -4.02 1.80
N LEU A 75 -18.06 -4.75 0.78
CA LEU A 75 -17.51 -4.18 -0.44
C LEU A 75 -18.49 -3.21 -1.10
N GLN A 76 -19.76 -3.59 -1.24
CA GLN A 76 -20.78 -2.73 -1.81
C GLN A 76 -20.99 -1.46 -0.98
N GLN A 77 -21.00 -1.57 0.36
CA GLN A 77 -21.12 -0.42 1.26
C GLN A 77 -19.91 0.51 1.18
N CYS A 78 -18.69 -0.04 1.12
CA CYS A 78 -17.47 0.74 0.96
C CYS A 78 -17.45 1.46 -0.39
N LEU A 79 -17.72 0.74 -1.50
CA LEU A 79 -17.74 1.32 -2.84
C LEU A 79 -18.79 2.42 -2.99
N ALA A 80 -19.96 2.29 -2.32
CA ALA A 80 -21.00 3.32 -2.36
C ALA A 80 -20.58 4.64 -1.69
N LYS A 81 -19.60 4.61 -0.78
CA LYS A 81 -19.05 5.80 -0.12
C LYS A 81 -17.91 6.46 -0.92
N ILE A 82 -17.32 5.74 -1.88
CA ILE A 82 -16.15 6.19 -2.63
C ILE A 82 -16.59 7.10 -3.79
N PRO A 83 -16.02 8.31 -3.93
CA PRO A 83 -16.29 9.18 -5.07
C PRO A 83 -16.00 8.50 -6.41
N CYS A 84 -16.80 8.78 -7.44
CA CYS A 84 -16.64 8.16 -8.76
C CYS A 84 -15.28 8.47 -9.43
N ASP A 85 -14.63 9.53 -8.99
CA ASP A 85 -13.33 10.00 -9.42
C ASP A 85 -12.17 9.48 -8.57
N ASP A 86 -12.42 8.61 -7.60
CA ASP A 86 -11.39 8.08 -6.72
C ASP A 86 -10.39 7.18 -7.48
N PRO A 87 -9.08 7.26 -7.15
CA PRO A 87 -8.05 6.42 -7.78
C PRO A 87 -8.29 4.91 -7.68
N LEU A 88 -9.02 4.42 -6.67
CA LEU A 88 -9.39 3.01 -6.54
C LEU A 88 -10.35 2.52 -7.62
N LEU A 89 -11.18 3.42 -8.14
CA LEU A 89 -12.10 3.13 -9.24
C LEU A 89 -11.48 3.48 -10.60
N GLY A 90 -10.25 4.00 -10.60
CA GLY A 90 -9.53 4.37 -11.81
C GLY A 90 -9.17 3.15 -12.66
N GLN A 91 -9.32 3.26 -13.98
CA GLN A 91 -8.95 2.21 -14.93
C GLN A 91 -7.62 2.49 -15.63
N VAL A 92 -7.14 3.73 -15.55
CA VAL A 92 -5.97 4.21 -16.27
C VAL A 92 -4.85 4.47 -15.26
N SER A 93 -3.77 3.69 -15.39
CA SER A 93 -2.49 3.97 -14.74
C SER A 93 -1.69 4.96 -15.58
N LEU A 94 -1.05 5.91 -14.92
CA LEU A 94 -0.22 6.93 -15.56
C LEU A 94 0.98 6.32 -16.34
N PHE A 95 1.62 5.28 -15.80
CA PHE A 95 2.89 4.77 -16.34
C PHE A 95 2.80 3.43 -17.07
N ARG A 96 1.70 2.71 -16.93
CA ARG A 96 1.55 1.35 -17.47
C ARG A 96 1.81 1.27 -18.97
N THR A 97 1.33 2.23 -19.75
CA THR A 97 1.45 2.20 -21.23
C THR A 97 2.87 2.43 -21.74
N MET A 98 3.76 2.96 -20.90
CA MET A 98 5.18 3.18 -21.20
C MET A 98 6.07 2.10 -20.57
N ASP A 99 5.48 1.04 -20.02
CA ASP A 99 6.16 -0.01 -19.25
C ASP A 99 6.92 0.52 -18.02
N TYR A 100 6.53 1.69 -17.51
CA TYR A 100 7.16 2.34 -16.35
C TYR A 100 6.37 2.11 -15.04
N GLY A 101 5.31 1.29 -15.07
CA GLY A 101 4.44 1.04 -13.92
C GLY A 101 5.18 0.56 -12.66
N ARG A 102 6.33 -0.11 -12.83
CA ARG A 102 7.20 -0.55 -11.73
C ARG A 102 8.61 0.05 -11.78
N LEU A 103 8.85 1.01 -12.68
CA LEU A 103 10.16 1.65 -12.81
C LEU A 103 10.38 2.63 -11.64
N GLU A 104 11.23 2.25 -10.69
CA GLU A 104 11.53 3.00 -9.46
C GLU A 104 11.82 4.49 -9.71
N THR A 105 12.70 4.79 -10.68
CA THR A 105 13.09 6.18 -11.00
C THR A 105 11.94 7.02 -11.56
N ALA A 106 10.94 6.41 -12.21
CA ALA A 106 9.76 7.14 -12.66
C ALA A 106 8.90 7.56 -11.46
N HIS A 107 8.77 6.67 -10.46
CA HIS A 107 8.01 6.94 -9.24
C HIS A 107 8.71 7.94 -8.32
N THR A 108 10.03 7.86 -8.14
CA THR A 108 10.77 8.79 -7.27
C THR A 108 10.81 10.21 -7.84
N ARG A 109 11.01 10.36 -9.16
CA ARG A 109 10.90 11.65 -9.86
C ARG A 109 9.51 12.25 -9.75
N THR A 110 8.50 11.42 -9.93
CA THR A 110 7.10 11.85 -9.81
C THR A 110 6.78 12.26 -8.39
N LEU A 111 7.23 11.48 -7.40
CA LEU A 111 7.04 11.80 -6.00
C LEU A 111 7.70 13.13 -5.64
N ALA A 112 8.95 13.36 -6.05
CA ALA A 112 9.61 14.66 -5.82
C ALA A 112 8.86 15.82 -6.48
N TRP A 113 8.38 15.64 -7.73
CA TRP A 113 7.57 16.65 -8.41
C TRP A 113 6.26 16.94 -7.66
N LEU A 114 5.54 15.91 -7.19
CA LEU A 114 4.28 16.04 -6.43
C LEU A 114 4.46 16.69 -5.05
N LEU A 115 5.62 16.48 -4.42
CA LEU A 115 5.95 17.03 -3.11
C LEU A 115 6.47 18.48 -3.17
N GLY A 116 6.91 18.94 -4.34
CA GLY A 116 7.39 20.29 -4.58
C GLY A 116 6.28 21.31 -4.82
N ASP A 117 6.67 22.52 -5.22
CA ASP A 117 5.76 23.61 -5.62
C ASP A 117 5.80 23.80 -7.15
N GLY A 118 5.61 22.72 -7.89
CA GLY A 118 5.70 22.70 -9.35
C GLY A 118 4.42 23.17 -10.05
N GLU A 119 4.41 22.99 -11.38
CA GLU A 119 3.28 23.36 -12.26
C GLU A 119 1.96 22.62 -11.95
N HIS A 120 1.99 21.59 -11.09
CA HIS A 120 0.79 20.89 -10.63
C HIS A 120 -0.16 21.77 -9.79
N GLY A 121 0.34 22.85 -9.17
CA GLY A 121 -0.49 23.80 -8.43
C GLY A 121 -1.04 23.28 -7.10
N PHE A 122 -0.43 22.25 -6.52
CA PHE A 122 -0.82 21.74 -5.19
C PHE A 122 -0.18 22.52 -4.04
N GLY A 123 0.79 23.40 -4.33
CA GLY A 123 1.71 23.91 -3.32
C GLY A 123 2.41 22.75 -2.61
N ASN A 124 2.68 22.93 -1.32
CA ASN A 124 3.30 21.90 -0.46
C ASN A 124 2.31 20.89 0.14
N ARG A 125 1.03 20.91 -0.23
CA ARG A 125 -0.05 20.20 0.51
C ARG A 125 0.17 18.69 0.65
N LEU A 126 0.67 18.03 -0.40
CA LEU A 126 0.97 16.59 -0.35
C LEU A 126 2.16 16.30 0.56
N LEU A 127 3.20 17.15 0.53
CA LEU A 127 4.35 17.04 1.42
C LEU A 127 3.97 17.31 2.87
N GLU A 128 3.13 18.30 3.14
CA GLU A 128 2.63 18.53 4.49
C GLU A 128 1.84 17.33 5.03
N ALA A 129 0.97 16.75 4.21
CA ALA A 129 0.20 15.56 4.59
C ALA A 129 1.12 14.38 4.90
N LEU A 130 2.16 14.17 4.08
CA LEU A 130 3.18 13.15 4.30
C LEU A 130 3.97 13.40 5.59
N LEU A 131 4.44 14.63 5.83
CA LEU A 131 5.20 14.98 7.04
C LEU A 131 4.36 14.79 8.30
N ARG A 132 3.09 15.21 8.29
CA ARG A 132 2.15 14.98 9.40
C ARG A 132 1.92 13.49 9.64
N HIS A 133 1.79 12.69 8.58
CA HIS A 133 1.68 11.24 8.71
C HIS A 133 2.94 10.61 9.32
N LEU A 134 4.13 10.99 8.85
CA LEU A 134 5.41 10.46 9.35
C LEU A 134 5.71 10.91 10.79
N ARG A 135 5.15 12.04 11.22
CA ARG A 135 5.32 12.62 12.56
C ARG A 135 4.03 12.64 13.38
N LYS A 136 3.15 11.64 13.17
CA LYS A 136 1.98 11.40 14.02
C LYS A 136 2.32 11.51 15.51
N GLY A 137 1.46 12.20 16.26
CA GLY A 137 1.66 12.49 17.68
C GLY A 137 2.50 13.75 17.98
N ARG A 138 3.07 14.41 16.96
CA ARG A 138 3.72 15.71 17.11
C ARG A 138 2.86 16.81 16.51
N GLN A 139 2.86 17.96 17.17
CA GLN A 139 2.14 19.15 16.75
C GLN A 139 3.09 20.02 15.91
N ILE A 140 3.11 19.76 14.61
CA ILE A 140 3.88 20.53 13.62
C ILE A 140 2.96 21.54 12.92
N HIS A 141 3.39 22.79 12.87
CA HIS A 141 2.65 23.90 12.27
C HIS A 141 3.54 24.69 11.31
N HIS A 142 2.92 25.52 10.46
CA HIS A 142 3.63 26.46 9.59
C HIS A 142 4.79 25.83 8.80
N ILE A 143 4.51 24.75 8.07
CA ILE A 143 5.52 24.02 7.31
C ILE A 143 5.93 24.87 6.10
N GLN A 144 7.17 25.35 6.12
CA GLN A 144 7.82 25.96 4.98
C GLN A 144 8.72 24.94 4.28
N VAL A 145 8.62 24.86 2.96
CA VAL A 145 9.44 24.00 2.12
C VAL A 145 10.44 24.87 1.38
N ASP A 146 11.73 24.57 1.52
CA ASP A 146 12.80 25.35 0.89
C ASP A 146 13.31 24.67 -0.39
N GLN A 147 13.30 23.34 -0.45
CA GLN A 147 13.78 22.58 -1.61
C GLN A 147 13.15 21.18 -1.65
N VAL A 148 12.84 20.69 -2.85
CA VAL A 148 12.46 19.30 -3.13
C VAL A 148 13.11 18.88 -4.44
N GLU A 149 13.83 17.76 -4.44
CA GLU A 149 14.52 17.23 -5.62
C GLU A 149 14.46 15.70 -5.65
N SER A 150 14.42 15.14 -6.86
CA SER A 150 14.68 13.71 -7.09
C SER A 150 16.11 13.51 -7.53
N GLU A 151 16.68 12.33 -7.26
CA GLU A 151 18.04 11.97 -7.69
C GLU A 151 19.09 12.99 -7.19
N TYR A 152 18.90 13.51 -5.97
CA TYR A 152 19.73 14.56 -5.40
C TYR A 152 21.16 14.05 -5.20
N LEU A 153 22.13 14.74 -5.81
CA LEU A 153 23.54 14.36 -5.72
C LEU A 153 24.17 14.94 -4.46
N VAL A 154 24.80 14.07 -3.67
CA VAL A 154 25.57 14.44 -2.49
C VAL A 154 27.05 14.43 -2.85
N ASP A 155 27.73 15.55 -2.60
CA ASP A 155 29.19 15.60 -2.68
C ASP A 155 29.80 14.80 -1.52
N CYS A 156 30.41 13.66 -1.86
CA CYS A 156 31.06 12.76 -0.92
C CYS A 156 32.52 13.17 -0.60
N GLY A 157 32.97 14.32 -1.09
CA GLY A 157 34.35 14.78 -0.95
C GLY A 157 35.36 13.99 -1.79
N PRO A 158 36.65 14.37 -1.74
CA PRO A 158 37.69 13.84 -2.63
C PRO A 158 38.06 12.37 -2.39
N ALA A 159 37.57 11.75 -1.32
CA ALA A 159 37.86 10.36 -0.96
C ALA A 159 36.97 9.34 -1.70
N ARG A 160 35.89 9.79 -2.35
CA ARG A 160 34.99 8.93 -3.13
C ARG A 160 34.91 9.43 -4.56
N THR A 161 35.07 8.50 -5.51
CA THR A 161 35.07 8.81 -6.95
C THR A 161 33.67 9.01 -7.52
N GLU A 162 32.64 8.56 -6.81
CA GLU A 162 31.24 8.68 -7.22
C GLU A 162 30.45 9.48 -6.17
N ALA A 163 29.65 10.44 -6.65
CA ALA A 163 28.74 11.22 -5.82
C ALA A 163 27.64 10.30 -5.26
N GLY A 164 27.25 10.54 -4.00
CA GLY A 164 26.08 9.88 -3.43
C GLY A 164 24.82 10.36 -4.14
N ARG A 165 23.77 9.54 -4.15
CA ARG A 165 22.49 9.90 -4.78
C ARG A 165 21.35 9.53 -3.85
N LEU A 166 20.49 10.50 -3.56
CA LEU A 166 19.25 10.32 -2.81
C LEU A 166 18.07 10.28 -3.78
N ASP A 167 17.22 9.26 -3.70
CA ASP A 167 16.09 9.10 -4.63
C ASP A 167 15.12 10.28 -4.56
N VAL A 168 14.70 10.67 -3.36
CA VAL A 168 13.93 11.89 -3.09
C VAL A 168 14.50 12.60 -1.88
N PHE A 169 14.73 13.90 -2.04
CA PHE A 169 15.26 14.80 -1.03
C PHE A 169 14.31 16.00 -0.87
N ALA A 170 14.03 16.38 0.37
CA ALA A 170 13.37 17.64 0.67
C ALA A 170 13.94 18.27 1.95
N LYS A 171 13.93 19.59 2.04
CA LYS A 171 14.29 20.31 3.27
C LYS A 171 13.43 21.56 3.45
N GLY A 172 13.34 22.00 4.70
CA GLY A 172 12.62 23.21 5.04
C GLY A 172 12.61 23.47 6.53
N ARG A 173 11.56 24.18 6.96
CA ARG A 173 11.34 24.55 8.36
C ARG A 173 9.89 24.31 8.77
N TRP A 174 9.67 24.07 10.06
CA TRP A 174 8.33 24.08 10.65
C TRP A 174 8.40 24.65 12.05
N GLU A 175 7.25 24.96 12.63
CA GLU A 175 7.14 25.31 14.04
C GLU A 175 6.68 24.11 14.87
N GLU A 176 7.37 23.88 15.99
CA GLU A 176 6.96 22.89 16.98
C GLU A 176 7.19 23.43 18.39
N LYS A 177 6.14 23.39 19.23
CA LYS A 177 6.17 23.91 20.61
C LYS A 177 6.72 25.36 20.70
N GLY A 178 6.42 26.18 19.69
CA GLY A 178 6.84 27.58 19.61
C GLY A 178 8.30 27.81 19.19
N ASN A 179 9.01 26.78 18.71
CA ASN A 179 10.36 26.91 18.17
C ASN A 179 10.40 26.58 16.68
N GLU A 180 11.24 27.30 15.93
CA GLU A 180 11.58 26.95 14.55
C GLU A 180 12.48 25.71 14.55
N VAL A 181 12.10 24.71 13.76
CA VAL A 181 12.83 23.45 13.58
C VAL A 181 13.16 23.30 12.11
N TYR A 182 14.45 23.15 11.80
CA TYR A 182 14.91 22.77 10.47
C TYR A 182 14.67 21.28 10.27
N TRP A 183 14.23 20.90 9.09
CA TRP A 183 13.98 19.50 8.78
C TRP A 183 14.55 19.10 7.43
N LEU A 184 14.86 17.83 7.34
CA LEU A 184 15.34 17.18 6.12
C LEU A 184 14.61 15.86 5.98
N LEU A 185 14.00 15.63 4.82
CA LEU A 185 13.33 14.41 4.45
C LEU A 185 14.15 13.72 3.34
N VAL A 186 14.45 12.46 3.56
CA VAL A 186 15.00 11.57 2.53
C VAL A 186 14.09 10.38 2.39
N ILE A 187 13.73 10.05 1.16
CA ILE A 187 12.97 8.83 0.84
C ILE A 187 13.87 8.00 -0.07
N GLU A 188 14.13 6.76 0.33
CA GLU A 188 14.70 5.71 -0.51
C GLU A 188 13.55 4.79 -0.92
N ALA A 189 13.34 4.60 -2.22
CA ALA A 189 12.27 3.73 -2.71
C ALA A 189 12.85 2.40 -3.20
N LYS A 190 12.12 1.30 -2.97
CA LYS A 190 12.41 -0.01 -3.56
C LYS A 190 11.12 -0.68 -4.02
N ILE A 191 10.96 -0.92 -5.32
CA ILE A 191 9.78 -1.60 -5.88
C ILE A 191 10.06 -3.10 -6.11
N ASP A 192 11.00 -3.41 -7.00
CA ASP A 192 11.36 -4.79 -7.37
C ASP A 192 12.76 -5.20 -6.89
N ALA A 193 13.59 -4.21 -6.52
CA ALA A 193 14.95 -4.46 -6.09
C ALA A 193 15.02 -4.89 -4.62
N GLU A 194 15.91 -5.84 -4.33
CA GLU A 194 16.38 -6.04 -2.97
C GLU A 194 17.30 -4.87 -2.56
N GLU A 195 17.46 -4.69 -1.25
CA GLU A 195 18.37 -3.67 -0.72
C GLU A 195 19.81 -3.98 -1.16
N GLY A 196 20.51 -3.01 -1.76
CA GLY A 196 21.94 -3.13 -2.02
C GLY A 196 22.71 -3.11 -0.70
N GLU A 197 23.59 -4.09 -0.50
CA GLU A 197 24.46 -4.12 0.69
C GLU A 197 25.23 -2.77 0.79
N GLU A 198 25.21 -2.15 1.97
CA GLU A 198 25.91 -0.90 2.32
C GLU A 198 25.30 0.44 1.86
N GLN A 199 24.22 0.49 1.07
CA GLN A 199 23.71 1.78 0.57
C GLN A 199 23.16 2.67 1.70
N LEU A 200 22.42 2.10 2.67
CA LEU A 200 21.78 2.88 3.74
C LEU A 200 22.74 3.38 4.82
N SER A 201 23.88 2.70 5.02
CA SER A 201 24.88 3.12 6.01
C SER A 201 25.64 4.38 5.57
N GLN A 202 25.71 4.65 4.27
CA GLN A 202 26.41 5.81 3.71
C GLN A 202 25.61 7.11 3.88
N TYR A 203 24.30 7.00 4.12
CA TYR A 203 23.42 8.17 4.32
C TYR A 203 23.74 8.88 5.63
N ASP A 204 24.27 8.18 6.63
CA ASP A 204 24.70 8.82 7.87
C ASP A 204 25.86 9.79 7.60
N ASP A 205 26.86 9.38 6.82
CA ASP A 205 28.00 10.21 6.43
C ASP A 205 27.56 11.39 5.54
N TRP A 206 26.61 11.15 4.64
CA TRP A 206 26.08 12.18 3.73
C TRP A 206 25.26 13.26 4.44
N LEU A 207 24.61 12.91 5.55
CA LEU A 207 23.73 13.81 6.29
C LEU A 207 24.41 14.39 7.55
N GLU A 208 25.60 13.90 7.92
CA GLU A 208 26.41 14.41 9.04
C GLU A 208 26.70 15.93 9.00
N PRO A 209 26.90 16.58 7.82
CA PRO A 209 27.14 18.02 7.76
C PRO A 209 25.93 18.89 8.14
N CYS A 210 24.75 18.31 8.38
CA CYS A 210 23.56 19.06 8.76
C CYS A 210 23.74 19.69 10.16
N PRO A 211 23.24 20.93 10.39
CA PRO A 211 23.23 21.53 11.71
C PRO A 211 22.62 20.58 12.75
N GLN A 212 23.21 20.49 13.95
CA GLN A 212 22.77 19.57 15.02
C GLN A 212 21.30 19.73 15.43
N SER A 213 20.67 20.88 15.14
CA SER A 213 19.26 21.15 15.36
C SER A 213 18.32 20.68 14.23
N THR A 214 18.85 20.05 13.19
CA THR A 214 18.07 19.59 12.04
C THR A 214 17.43 18.25 12.32
N GLU A 215 16.12 18.19 12.21
CA GLU A 215 15.38 16.95 12.29
C GLU A 215 15.44 16.18 10.97
N VAL A 216 16.18 15.07 10.97
CA VAL A 216 16.32 14.20 9.81
C VAL A 216 15.25 13.10 9.82
N ILE A 217 14.40 13.07 8.80
CA ILE A 217 13.39 12.06 8.53
C ILE A 217 13.92 11.17 7.40
N ARG A 218 14.24 9.91 7.70
CA ARG A 218 14.62 8.92 6.70
C ARG A 218 13.44 7.98 6.48
N VAL A 219 13.02 7.79 5.23
CA VAL A 219 11.87 6.95 4.88
C VAL A 219 12.33 5.86 3.91
N PHE A 220 12.04 4.61 4.26
CA PHE A 220 12.22 3.47 3.38
C PHE A 220 10.86 3.08 2.81
N LEU A 221 10.66 3.38 1.52
CA LEU A 221 9.40 3.24 0.82
C LEU A 221 9.39 1.95 -0.01
N THR A 222 8.50 1.02 0.34
CA THR A 222 8.38 -0.30 -0.34
C THR A 222 6.92 -0.63 -0.62
N PRO A 223 6.59 -1.55 -1.54
CA PRO A 223 5.21 -1.95 -1.81
C PRO A 223 4.47 -2.41 -0.55
N ASP A 224 5.15 -3.18 0.30
CA ASP A 224 4.61 -3.89 1.46
C ASP A 224 4.93 -3.24 2.80
N GLY A 225 5.73 -2.17 2.82
CA GLY A 225 6.18 -1.57 4.07
C GLY A 225 7.08 -2.53 4.86
N ARG A 226 7.96 -3.28 4.18
CA ARG A 226 8.99 -4.06 4.87
C ARG A 226 10.07 -3.15 5.44
N ALA A 227 10.67 -3.57 6.55
CA ALA A 227 11.85 -2.92 7.09
C ALA A 227 13.07 -3.10 6.16
N PRO A 228 14.05 -2.19 6.22
CA PRO A 228 15.38 -2.46 5.69
C PRO A 228 15.95 -3.76 6.29
N ARG A 229 16.65 -4.56 5.50
CA ARG A 229 17.31 -5.80 5.97
C ARG A 229 18.63 -5.51 6.69
N THR A 230 19.25 -4.35 6.45
CA THR A 230 20.52 -4.01 7.10
C THR A 230 20.32 -3.64 8.57
N ASN A 231 20.72 -4.55 9.48
CA ASN A 231 20.63 -4.46 10.96
C ASN A 231 21.07 -3.12 11.60
N ARG A 232 21.87 -2.28 10.93
CA ARG A 232 22.31 -0.97 11.47
C ARG A 232 21.37 0.18 11.11
N ALA A 233 20.47 0.02 10.15
CA ALA A 233 19.59 1.07 9.63
C ALA A 233 18.17 1.04 10.23
N GLU A 234 17.70 -0.11 10.72
CA GLU A 234 16.30 -0.32 11.13
C GLU A 234 15.73 0.72 12.11
N TRP A 235 16.54 1.21 13.05
CA TRP A 235 16.12 2.17 14.08
C TRP A 235 16.09 3.63 13.61
N LYS A 236 16.76 3.95 12.50
CA LYS A 236 16.83 5.33 11.96
C LYS A 236 15.86 5.58 10.81
N TRP A 237 15.40 4.51 10.15
CA TRP A 237 14.55 4.60 8.97
C TRP A 237 13.10 4.31 9.34
N LYS A 238 12.22 5.26 9.01
CA LYS A 238 10.78 5.04 9.07
C LYS A 238 10.37 4.19 7.88
N VAL A 239 9.64 3.14 8.17
CA VAL A 239 9.04 2.29 7.15
C VAL A 239 7.75 2.94 6.65
N LEU A 240 7.56 2.97 5.33
CA LEU A 240 6.35 3.45 4.68
C LEU A 240 6.00 2.52 3.53
N SER A 241 4.74 2.11 3.41
CA SER A 241 4.29 1.38 2.23
C SER A 241 3.80 2.32 1.12
N PHE A 242 3.83 1.88 -0.14
CA PHE A 242 3.16 2.60 -1.23
C PHE A 242 1.63 2.68 -1.01
N VAL A 243 1.04 1.72 -0.30
CA VAL A 243 -0.37 1.77 0.11
C VAL A 243 -0.62 2.91 1.10
N ASP A 244 0.24 3.09 2.10
CA ASP A 244 0.14 4.20 3.07
C ASP A 244 0.32 5.54 2.37
N LEU A 245 1.34 5.66 1.50
CA LEU A 245 1.59 6.87 0.71
C LEU A 245 0.35 7.24 -0.13
N ALA A 246 -0.20 6.25 -0.85
CA ALA A 246 -1.40 6.46 -1.64
C ALA A 246 -2.60 6.86 -0.77
N SER A 247 -2.75 6.25 0.41
CA SER A 247 -3.80 6.60 1.38
C SER A 247 -3.68 8.03 1.88
N VAL A 248 -2.47 8.49 2.19
CA VAL A 248 -2.19 9.87 2.62
C VAL A 248 -2.58 10.85 1.51
N PHE A 249 -2.17 10.60 0.27
CA PHE A 249 -2.46 11.50 -0.85
C PHE A 249 -3.93 11.48 -1.24
N ARG A 250 -4.59 10.32 -1.20
CA ARG A 250 -6.03 10.19 -1.48
C ARG A 250 -6.89 11.02 -0.52
N ARG A 251 -6.48 11.22 0.73
CA ARG A 251 -7.22 12.09 1.69
C ARG A 251 -7.20 13.56 1.31
N VAL A 252 -6.11 14.02 0.67
CA VAL A 252 -5.96 15.42 0.25
C VAL A 252 -6.57 15.65 -1.14
N LEU A 253 -6.69 14.59 -1.95
CA LEU A 253 -7.15 14.64 -3.34
C LEU A 253 -8.47 15.41 -3.56
N PRO A 254 -9.54 15.26 -2.74
CA PRO A 254 -10.80 15.98 -2.95
C PRO A 254 -10.63 17.50 -2.96
N ASP A 255 -9.73 18.02 -2.14
CA ASP A 255 -9.47 19.45 -2.05
C ASP A 255 -8.55 19.97 -3.16
N LEU A 256 -8.04 19.09 -4.03
CA LEU A 256 -7.14 19.42 -5.12
C LEU A 256 -7.86 19.42 -6.48
N GLN A 257 -9.16 19.15 -6.54
CA GLN A 257 -9.92 18.96 -7.79
C GLN A 257 -9.76 20.11 -8.82
N ASP A 258 -9.65 21.35 -8.34
CA ASP A 258 -9.54 22.53 -9.21
C ASP A 258 -8.10 22.88 -9.62
N THR A 259 -7.10 22.09 -9.20
CA THR A 259 -5.69 22.36 -9.49
C THR A 259 -5.23 21.68 -10.79
N PRO A 260 -4.27 22.25 -11.53
CA PRO A 260 -3.81 21.70 -12.81
C PRO A 260 -3.33 20.24 -12.75
N GLY A 261 -2.68 19.85 -11.65
CA GLY A 261 -2.12 18.52 -11.47
C GLY A 261 -3.13 17.44 -11.06
N TYR A 262 -4.38 17.79 -10.76
CA TYR A 262 -5.37 16.87 -10.16
C TYR A 262 -5.47 15.52 -10.91
N HIS A 263 -5.67 15.56 -12.22
CA HIS A 263 -5.80 14.35 -13.03
C HIS A 263 -4.50 13.55 -13.07
N PHE A 264 -3.35 14.22 -13.08
CA PHE A 264 -2.05 13.56 -13.01
C PHE A 264 -1.91 12.79 -11.69
N LEU A 265 -2.19 13.43 -10.55
CA LEU A 265 -2.15 12.78 -9.24
C LEU A 265 -3.13 11.60 -9.18
N ARG A 266 -4.35 11.78 -9.69
CA ARG A 266 -5.35 10.71 -9.74
C ARG A 266 -4.84 9.49 -10.52
N TYR A 267 -4.33 9.67 -11.74
CA TYR A 267 -3.82 8.56 -12.56
C TYR A 267 -2.52 7.96 -12.00
N TYR A 268 -1.67 8.79 -11.38
CA TYR A 268 -0.49 8.32 -10.67
C TYR A 268 -0.89 7.40 -9.51
N LEU A 269 -1.84 7.82 -8.67
CA LEU A 269 -2.35 7.01 -7.57
C LEU A 269 -3.01 5.73 -8.07
N THR A 270 -3.82 5.77 -9.14
CA THR A 270 -4.35 4.56 -9.77
C THR A 270 -3.22 3.60 -10.19
N GLY A 271 -2.15 4.14 -10.78
CA GLY A 271 -0.97 3.37 -11.15
C GLY A 271 -0.24 2.76 -9.96
N VAL A 272 0.01 3.53 -8.90
CA VAL A 272 0.61 3.01 -7.66
C VAL A 272 -0.20 1.85 -7.11
N LEU A 273 -1.52 2.01 -6.99
CA LEU A 273 -2.39 1.00 -6.41
C LEU A 273 -2.41 -0.29 -7.24
N GLN A 274 -2.46 -0.18 -8.56
CA GLN A 274 -2.56 -1.35 -9.42
C GLN A 274 -1.20 -1.96 -9.76
N ASP A 275 -0.26 -1.15 -10.24
CA ASP A 275 1.02 -1.61 -10.78
C ASP A 275 2.02 -1.95 -9.68
N ILE A 276 2.01 -1.22 -8.56
CA ILE A 276 2.93 -1.47 -7.43
C ILE A 276 2.26 -2.38 -6.41
N CYS A 277 1.07 -2.01 -5.92
CA CYS A 277 0.41 -2.69 -4.80
C CYS A 277 -0.45 -3.89 -5.22
N GLY A 278 -0.60 -4.15 -6.53
CA GLY A 278 -1.34 -5.32 -7.04
C GLY A 278 -2.86 -5.22 -6.90
N CYS A 279 -3.40 -4.02 -6.67
CA CYS A 279 -4.84 -3.80 -6.61
C CYS A 279 -5.49 -4.14 -7.97
N PRO A 280 -6.61 -4.88 -8.01
CA PRO A 280 -7.27 -5.20 -9.27
C PRO A 280 -7.70 -3.95 -10.04
N ALA A 281 -7.49 -3.94 -11.36
CA ALA A 281 -7.83 -2.78 -12.21
C ALA A 281 -9.33 -2.48 -12.32
N SER A 282 -10.19 -3.42 -11.92
CA SER A 282 -11.64 -3.28 -11.93
C SER A 282 -12.22 -3.85 -10.64
N ILE A 283 -12.30 -3.00 -9.62
CA ILE A 283 -13.03 -3.34 -8.40
C ILE A 283 -14.52 -3.21 -8.69
N SER A 284 -15.26 -4.31 -8.48
CA SER A 284 -16.72 -4.32 -8.58
C SER A 284 -17.31 -5.13 -7.43
N PRO A 285 -18.59 -4.90 -7.08
CA PRO A 285 -19.30 -5.73 -6.09
C PRO A 285 -19.30 -7.23 -6.45
N ASP A 286 -19.18 -7.55 -7.75
CA ASP A 286 -19.10 -8.90 -8.28
C ASP A 286 -17.65 -9.42 -8.40
N SER A 287 -16.71 -8.82 -7.67
CA SER A 287 -15.31 -9.26 -7.65
C SER A 287 -15.22 -10.77 -7.36
N LYS A 288 -14.40 -11.47 -8.15
CA LYS A 288 -14.16 -12.91 -7.95
C LYS A 288 -13.59 -13.21 -6.56
N ASN A 289 -12.82 -12.27 -6.02
CA ASN A 289 -12.26 -12.30 -4.68
C ASN A 289 -12.66 -11.00 -3.93
N PRO A 290 -13.80 -10.99 -3.23
CA PRO A 290 -14.21 -9.82 -2.45
C PRO A 290 -13.39 -9.64 -1.17
N TYR A 291 -12.72 -10.68 -0.67
CA TYR A 291 -11.98 -10.66 0.60
C TYR A 291 -10.76 -9.76 0.54
N THR A 292 -9.86 -10.00 -0.43
CA THR A 292 -8.62 -9.20 -0.59
C THR A 292 -8.91 -7.73 -0.85
N VAL A 293 -10.03 -7.43 -1.51
CA VAL A 293 -10.44 -6.05 -1.76
C VAL A 293 -10.97 -5.41 -0.49
N VAL A 294 -11.77 -6.12 0.32
CA VAL A 294 -12.26 -5.61 1.61
C VAL A 294 -11.12 -5.41 2.59
N ASP A 295 -10.20 -6.37 2.76
CA ASP A 295 -9.02 -6.22 3.64
C ASP A 295 -8.19 -4.99 3.25
N TYR A 296 -7.99 -4.80 1.94
CA TYR A 296 -7.32 -3.63 1.40
C TYR A 296 -8.12 -2.35 1.70
N LEU A 297 -9.42 -2.32 1.43
CA LEU A 297 -10.29 -1.17 1.71
C LEU A 297 -10.34 -0.84 3.19
N GLU A 298 -10.44 -1.82 4.08
CA GLU A 298 -10.41 -1.62 5.54
C GLU A 298 -9.05 -1.06 5.97
N SER A 299 -7.93 -1.61 5.50
CA SER A 299 -6.60 -1.06 5.84
C SER A 299 -6.39 0.38 5.37
N VAL A 300 -7.00 0.77 4.25
CA VAL A 300 -6.85 2.08 3.61
C VAL A 300 -7.88 3.11 4.11
N LEU A 301 -9.11 2.67 4.42
CA LEU A 301 -10.21 3.50 4.89
C LEU A 301 -10.21 3.64 6.44
N ASP A 302 -9.96 2.58 7.21
CA ASP A 302 -9.96 2.63 8.69
C ASP A 302 -8.73 3.36 9.26
N ALA A 303 -7.66 3.49 8.48
CA ALA A 303 -6.54 4.36 8.82
C ALA A 303 -6.95 5.86 8.89
N GLY A 304 -8.21 6.19 8.57
CA GLY A 304 -8.82 7.51 8.73
C GLY A 304 -9.94 7.61 9.78
N GLU A 305 -10.65 6.53 10.12
CA GLU A 305 -11.84 6.59 11.03
C GLU A 305 -11.51 6.42 12.52
N THR A 306 -10.30 5.96 12.89
CA THR A 306 -9.91 5.81 14.30
C THR A 306 -9.60 7.13 15.03
N GLU A 307 -9.68 8.30 14.38
CA GLU A 307 -9.22 9.57 14.96
C GLU A 307 -10.31 10.61 15.31
N ASP A 308 -11.61 10.37 15.06
CA ASP A 308 -12.68 11.36 15.38
C ASP A 308 -13.65 10.95 16.52
N GLY A 309 -13.25 9.99 17.34
CA GLY A 309 -14.15 9.36 18.31
C GLY A 309 -13.68 9.38 19.75
N HIS A 310 -13.25 10.50 20.33
CA HIS A 310 -13.29 10.72 21.79
C HIS A 310 -13.24 12.22 22.15
N VAL A 311 -14.32 12.95 21.83
CA VAL A 311 -14.69 14.15 22.58
C VAL A 311 -15.78 13.78 23.57
N GLN A 312 -15.47 14.06 24.84
CA GLN A 312 -16.19 13.75 26.07
C GLN A 312 -17.71 13.90 26.00
N SER A 313 -18.41 12.93 26.61
CA SER A 313 -19.76 13.11 27.12
C SER A 313 -19.77 12.78 28.62
N ARG A 314 -19.74 13.84 29.42
CA ARG A 314 -19.99 13.96 30.88
C ARG A 314 -19.05 13.28 31.87
#